data_AF-A0A7C3NDX3-F1
#
_entry.id   AF-A0A7C3NDX3-F1
#
_cell.length_a   1.000
_cell.length_b   1.000
_cell.length_c   1.000
_cell.angle_alpha   90.00
_cell.angle_beta   90.00
_cell.angle_gamma   90.00
#
_symmetry.space_group_name_H-M   'P 1'
#
loop_
_entity.id
_entity.type
_entity.pdbx_description
1 polymer ?
#
loop_
_entity_poly.entity_id
_entity_poly.type
_entity_poly.pdbx_seq_one_letter_code
_entity_poly.pdbx_strand_id
1 'polypeptide(L)'
;MDKSFQPVSPKEIPLERKEEILKKIAENIVKRSLTAPAIMFLESIKPMNFISAQIMIFLEPIILTFFNIKEYREASLIFEERDSVEKLIRYIEDFENQHKRKKKDIKEDK
;
A
#
# COMPACT_ATOMS: atom_id res chain seq x y z
N MET A 1 -15.16 25.23 0.22
CA MET A 1 -13.89 24.58 0.60
C MET A 1 -14.08 23.96 1.96
N ASP A 2 -14.04 22.63 2.01
CA ASP A 2 -14.19 21.87 3.25
C ASP A 2 -13.07 22.24 4.24
N LYS A 3 -13.44 22.63 5.46
CA LYS A 3 -12.54 23.01 6.56
C LYS A 3 -11.93 21.79 7.27
N SER A 4 -12.19 20.57 6.81
CA SER A 4 -11.69 19.32 7.41
C SER A 4 -10.24 18.97 7.04
N PHE A 5 -9.63 19.64 6.05
CA PHE A 5 -8.28 19.31 5.60
C PHE A 5 -7.23 20.21 6.24
N GLN A 6 -6.65 19.74 7.34
CA GLN A 6 -5.33 20.21 7.77
C GLN A 6 -4.28 19.41 6.99
N PRO A 7 -3.35 20.06 6.27
CA PRO A 7 -2.26 19.35 5.61
C PRO A 7 -1.33 18.79 6.68
N VAL A 8 -1.53 17.52 7.04
CA VAL A 8 -0.62 16.82 7.94
C VAL A 8 0.70 16.60 7.19
N SER A 9 1.82 17.06 7.75
CA SER A 9 3.14 16.70 7.24
C SER A 9 3.34 15.16 7.34
N PRO A 10 4.15 14.49 6.50
CA PRO A 10 4.43 13.06 6.67
C PRO A 10 4.89 12.69 8.09
N LYS A 11 5.53 13.62 8.80
CA LYS A 11 5.99 13.48 10.20
C LYS A 11 4.85 13.44 11.23
N GLU A 12 3.65 13.89 10.87
CA GLU A 12 2.51 14.02 11.78
C GLU A 12 1.56 12.81 11.72
N ILE A 13 1.70 11.94 10.73
CA ILE A 13 0.94 10.69 10.67
C ILE A 13 1.56 9.70 11.69
N PRO A 14 0.80 9.20 12.67
CA PRO A 14 1.30 8.22 13.63
C PRO A 14 1.81 6.94 12.94
N LEU A 15 2.88 6.32 13.44
CA LEU A 15 3.48 5.13 12.84
C LEU A 15 2.46 4.01 12.63
N GLU A 16 1.61 3.77 13.63
CA GLU A 16 0.52 2.78 13.58
C GLU A 16 -0.43 3.02 12.40
N ARG A 17 -0.77 4.30 12.13
CA ARG A 17 -1.63 4.69 11.01
C ARG A 17 -0.92 4.49 9.66
N LYS A 18 0.38 4.74 9.60
CA LYS A 18 1.18 4.47 8.39
C LYS A 18 1.17 2.98 8.06
N GLU A 19 1.42 2.15 9.07
CA GLU A 19 1.39 0.70 8.91
C GLU A 19 0.00 0.20 8.51
N GLU A 20 -1.07 0.73 9.11
CA GLU A 20 -2.45 0.38 8.77
C GLU A 20 -2.73 0.61 7.28
N ILE A 21 -2.33 1.78 6.75
CA ILE A 21 -2.54 2.12 5.34
C ILE A 21 -1.74 1.19 4.42
N LEU A 22 -0.44 0.99 4.71
CA LEU A 22 0.41 0.10 3.91
C LEU A 22 -0.10 -1.35 3.92
N LYS A 23 -0.50 -1.86 5.08
CA LYS A 23 -1.10 -3.19 5.23
C LYS A 23 -2.40 -3.29 4.43
N LYS A 24 -3.27 -2.29 4.51
CA LYS A 24 -4.52 -2.25 3.73
C LYS A 24 -4.25 -2.27 2.22
N ILE A 25 -3.22 -1.60 1.73
CA ILE A 25 -2.84 -1.63 0.30
C ILE A 25 -2.37 -3.04 -0.06
N ALA A 26 -1.46 -3.62 0.72
CA ALA A 26 -0.92 -4.95 0.50
C ALA A 26 -2.01 -6.04 0.49
N GLU A 27 -2.95 -6.00 1.43
CA GLU A 27 -4.07 -6.94 1.46
C GLU A 27 -4.92 -6.88 0.18
N ASN A 28 -5.21 -5.67 -0.32
CA ASN A 28 -6.01 -5.50 -1.53
C ASN A 28 -5.29 -6.06 -2.77
N ILE A 29 -3.97 -5.91 -2.85
CA ILE A 29 -3.14 -6.51 -3.91
C ILE A 29 -3.24 -8.04 -3.87
N VAL A 30 -3.03 -8.65 -2.71
CA VAL A 30 -3.05 -10.11 -2.53
C VAL A 30 -4.45 -10.69 -2.78
N LYS A 31 -5.51 -10.06 -2.24
CA LYS A 31 -6.91 -10.46 -2.46
C LYS A 31 -7.28 -10.53 -3.94
N ARG A 32 -6.62 -9.74 -4.79
CA ARG A 32 -6.84 -9.65 -6.24
C ARG A 32 -5.87 -10.50 -7.05
N SER A 33 -4.98 -11.25 -6.41
CA SER A 33 -3.92 -12.02 -7.08
C SER A 33 -2.98 -11.14 -7.93
N LEU A 34 -2.74 -9.90 -7.50
CA LEU A 34 -1.86 -8.94 -8.17
C LEU A 34 -0.44 -8.88 -7.58
N THR A 35 -0.09 -9.83 -6.71
CA THR A 35 1.19 -9.87 -5.98
C THR A 35 2.40 -9.75 -6.90
N ALA A 36 2.49 -10.60 -7.93
CA ALA A 36 3.63 -10.61 -8.85
C ALA A 36 3.80 -9.29 -9.64
N PRO A 37 2.77 -8.77 -10.35
CA PRO A 37 2.92 -7.50 -11.07
C PRO A 37 3.14 -6.30 -10.12
N ALA A 38 2.57 -6.32 -8.92
CA ALA A 38 2.80 -5.25 -7.94
C ALA A 38 4.26 -5.21 -7.45
N ILE A 39 4.83 -6.35 -7.06
CA ILE A 39 6.23 -6.42 -6.62
C ILE A 39 7.17 -5.99 -7.76
N MET A 40 6.94 -6.48 -8.98
CA MET A 40 7.76 -6.09 -10.14
C MET A 40 7.73 -4.58 -10.38
N PHE A 41 6.55 -3.96 -10.31
CA PHE A 41 6.40 -2.51 -10.44
C PHE A 41 7.13 -1.78 -9.30
N LEU A 42 6.90 -2.16 -8.04
CA LEU A 42 7.49 -1.52 -6.86
C LEU A 42 9.03 -1.62 -6.84
N GLU A 43 9.60 -2.77 -7.22
CA GLU A 43 11.05 -2.94 -7.35
C GLU A 43 11.64 -2.06 -8.46
N SER A 44 10.91 -1.85 -9.57
CA SER A 44 11.39 -1.01 -10.68
C SER A 44 11.47 0.48 -10.33
N ILE A 45 10.67 0.95 -9.36
CA ILE A 45 10.65 2.35 -8.92
C ILE A 45 11.48 2.59 -7.65
N LYS A 46 11.96 1.54 -6.98
CA LYS A 46 12.84 1.59 -5.81
C LYS A 46 14.08 2.50 -5.96
N PRO A 47 14.78 2.59 -7.11
CA PRO A 47 15.91 3.51 -7.26
C PRO A 47 15.52 4.99 -7.40
N MET A 48 14.23 5.30 -7.58
CA MET A 48 13.77 6.66 -7.86
C MET A 48 13.37 7.39 -6.58
N ASN A 49 14.33 8.09 -5.97
CA ASN A 49 14.14 8.90 -4.76
C ASN A 49 13.12 10.07 -4.87
N PHE A 50 12.46 10.28 -6.02
CA PHE A 50 11.77 11.56 -6.32
C PHE A 50 10.41 11.47 -7.03
N ILE A 51 9.86 10.27 -7.28
CA ILE A 51 8.63 10.11 -8.10
C ILE A 51 7.43 9.54 -7.29
N SER A 52 7.38 9.74 -5.96
CA SER A 52 6.22 9.33 -5.16
C SER A 52 4.91 9.97 -5.64
N ALA A 53 4.95 11.25 -6.02
CA ALA A 53 3.78 12.00 -6.48
C ALA A 53 3.18 11.46 -7.80
N GLN A 54 4.02 11.06 -8.77
CA GLN A 54 3.51 10.54 -10.05
C GLN A 54 3.03 9.09 -9.94
N ILE A 55 3.61 8.31 -9.01
CA ILE A 55 3.12 6.97 -8.66
C ILE A 55 1.70 7.07 -8.10
N MET A 56 1.44 8.03 -7.20
CA MET A 56 0.11 8.19 -6.63
C MET A 56 -0.94 8.60 -7.66
N ILE A 57 -0.60 9.51 -8.58
CA ILE A 57 -1.47 9.88 -9.71
C ILE A 57 -1.76 8.66 -10.59
N PHE A 58 -0.76 7.81 -10.87
CA PHE A 58 -0.96 6.56 -11.62
C PHE A 58 -1.85 5.56 -10.87
N LEU A 59 -1.68 5.45 -9.55
CA LEU A 59 -2.42 4.52 -8.70
C LEU A 59 -3.80 5.05 -8.28
N GLU A 60 -4.12 6.32 -8.52
CA GLU A 60 -5.37 6.97 -8.11
C GLU A 60 -6.64 6.19 -8.48
N PRO A 61 -6.82 5.69 -9.72
CA PRO A 61 -8.02 4.93 -10.09
C PRO A 61 -8.18 3.62 -9.29
N ILE A 62 -7.06 3.03 -8.90
CA ILE A 62 -7.03 1.75 -8.15
C ILE A 62 -7.24 2.02 -6.67
N ILE A 63 -6.54 3.01 -6.11
CA ILE A 63 -6.60 3.33 -4.69
C ILE A 63 -7.98 3.89 -4.32
N LEU A 64 -8.55 4.83 -5.08
CA LEU A 64 -9.87 5.39 -4.77
C LEU A 64 -11.02 4.36 -4.84
N THR A 65 -10.82 3.22 -5.50
CA THR A 65 -11.81 2.13 -5.49
C THR A 65 -11.90 1.44 -4.11
N PHE A 66 -10.86 1.51 -3.27
CA PHE A 66 -10.78 0.80 -1.98
C PHE A 66 -10.48 1.72 -0.78
N PHE A 67 -10.14 2.97 -1.05
CA PHE A 67 -9.71 3.96 -0.08
C PHE A 67 -10.50 5.25 -0.27
N ASN A 68 -10.83 5.91 0.83
CA ASN A 68 -11.43 7.23 0.76
C ASN A 68 -10.37 8.30 0.41
N ILE A 69 -10.83 9.51 0.07
CA ILE A 69 -9.95 10.62 -0.35
C ILE A 69 -8.90 10.99 0.73
N LYS A 70 -9.22 10.80 2.01
CA LYS A 70 -8.31 11.06 3.12
C LYS A 70 -7.19 10.01 3.15
N GLU A 71 -7.55 8.75 3.05
CA GLU A 71 -6.58 7.64 3.01
C GLU A 71 -5.67 7.71 1.78
N TYR A 72 -6.19 8.14 0.62
CA TYR A 72 -5.37 8.39 -0.57
C TYR A 72 -4.30 9.46 -0.30
N ARG A 73 -4.68 10.57 0.36
CA ARG A 73 -3.74 11.63 0.72
C ARG A 73 -2.72 11.16 1.76
N GLU A 74 -3.16 10.43 2.78
CA GLU A 74 -2.27 9.84 3.79
C GLU A 74 -1.27 8.87 3.13
N ALA A 75 -1.72 8.01 2.22
CA ALA A 75 -0.86 7.12 1.44
C ALA A 75 0.18 7.91 0.64
N SER A 76 -0.23 9.01 -0.01
CA SER A 76 0.70 9.84 -0.80
C SER A 76 1.82 10.41 0.05
N LEU A 77 1.50 10.86 1.26
CA LEU A 77 2.48 11.38 2.22
C LEU A 77 3.39 10.28 2.75
N ILE A 78 2.86 9.07 2.99
CA ILE A 78 3.64 7.91 3.41
C ILE A 78 4.67 7.51 2.35
N PHE A 79 4.30 7.52 1.08
CA PHE A 79 5.22 7.19 -0.02
C PHE A 79 6.36 8.19 -0.23
N GLU A 80 6.35 9.37 0.42
CA GLU A 80 7.51 10.26 0.47
C GLU A 80 8.64 9.74 1.38
N GLU A 81 8.34 8.82 2.30
CA GLU A 81 9.37 8.21 3.14
C GLU A 81 10.18 7.16 2.37
N ARG A 82 11.51 7.24 2.49
CA ARG A 82 12.46 6.39 1.74
C ARG A 82 12.25 4.89 1.89
N ASP A 83 11.67 4.43 3.00
CA ASP A 83 11.50 3.02 3.30
C ASP A 83 10.06 2.51 3.07
N SER A 84 9.12 3.36 2.68
CA SER A 84 7.71 2.98 2.52
C SER A 84 7.48 1.96 1.40
N VAL A 85 8.21 2.06 0.30
CA VAL A 85 8.14 1.07 -0.80
C VAL A 85 8.63 -0.30 -0.33
N GLU A 86 9.76 -0.33 0.38
CA GLU A 86 10.32 -1.56 0.95
C GLU A 86 9.36 -2.20 1.97
N LYS A 87 8.77 -1.39 2.86
CA LYS A 87 7.74 -1.85 3.81
C LYS A 87 6.53 -2.43 3.10
N LEU A 88 6.06 -1.78 2.03
CA LEU A 88 4.91 -2.25 1.26
C LEU A 88 5.20 -3.61 0.59
N ILE A 89 6.37 -3.77 -0.03
CA ILE A 89 6.79 -5.04 -0.65
C ILE A 89 6.75 -6.16 0.40
N ARG A 90 7.35 -5.95 1.58
CA ARG A 90 7.33 -6.94 2.67
C ARG A 90 5.92 -7.32 3.10
N TYR A 91 5.03 -6.35 3.28
CA TYR A 91 3.64 -6.65 3.63
C TYR A 91 2.92 -7.44 2.54
N ILE A 92 3.18 -7.16 1.26
CA ILE A 92 2.62 -7.94 0.14
C ILE A 92 3.08 -9.40 0.22
N GLU A 93 4.37 -9.64 0.43
CA GLU A 93 4.94 -10.98 0.53
C GLU A 93 4.39 -11.74 1.75
N ASP A 94 4.32 -11.08 2.91
CA ASP A 94 3.80 -11.66 4.15
C ASP A 94 2.33 -12.07 3.99
N PHE A 95 1.50 -11.21 3.41
CA PHE A 95 0.09 -11.52 3.18
C PHE A 95 -0.12 -12.58 2.10
N GLU A 96 0.68 -12.60 1.03
CA GLU A 96 0.62 -13.67 0.03
C GLU A 96 0.94 -15.03 0.67
N ASN A 97 1.97 -15.08 1.52
CA ASN A 97 2.34 -16.29 2.24
C ASN A 97 1.23 -16.76 3.18
N GLN A 98 0.59 -15.84 3.90
CA GLN A 98 -0.57 -16.15 4.75
C GLN A 98 -1.77 -16.64 3.92
N HIS A 99 -2.05 -16.00 2.78
CA HIS A 99 -3.15 -16.37 1.89
C HIS A 99 -2.96 -17.76 1.28
N LYS A 100 -1.72 -18.10 0.89
CA LYS A 100 -1.36 -19.44 0.41
C LYS A 100 -1.53 -20.51 1.50
N ARG A 101 -1.12 -20.23 2.74
CA ARG A 101 -1.30 -21.16 3.88
C ARG A 101 -2.78 -21.44 4.12
N LYS A 102 -3.60 -20.40 4.27
CA LYS A 102 -5.07 -20.54 4.45
C LYS A 102 -5.71 -21.36 3.32
N LYS A 103 -5.29 -21.16 2.07
CA LYS A 103 -5.79 -21.95 0.93
C LYS A 103 -5.35 -23.43 0.96
N LYS A 104 -4.23 -23.77 1.58
CA LYS A 104 -3.77 -25.15 1.74
C LYS A 104 -4.54 -25.84 2.86
N ASP A 105 -4.68 -25.20 4.01
CA ASP A 105 -5.42 -25.73 5.17
C ASP A 105 -6.87 -26.07 4.77
N ILE A 106 -7.55 -25.17 4.03
CA ILE A 106 -8.91 -25.40 3.49
C ILE A 106 -9.00 -26.59 2.52
N LYS A 107 -7.91 -26.96 1.84
CA LYS A 107 -7.87 -28.12 0.93
C LYS A 107 -7.57 -29.42 1.65
N GLU A 108 -6.85 -29.40 2.77
CA GLU A 108 -6.50 -30.58 3.56
C GLU A 108 -7.66 -31.03 4.48
N ASP A 109 -8.54 -30.09 4.86
CA ASP A 109 -9.78 -30.37 5.62
C ASP A 109 -10.96 -30.89 4.76
N LYS A 110 -10.78 -31.04 3.44
CA LYS A 110 -11.80 -31.53 2.49
C LYS A 110 -11.47 -32.92 1.96
#